data_AF-A0A9W7AZC7-F1
#
_entry.id   AF-A0A9W7AZC7-F1
#
_cell.length_a   1.000
_cell.length_b   1.000
_cell.length_c   1.000
_cell.angle_alpha   90.00
_cell.angle_beta   90.00
_cell.angle_gamma   90.00
#
_symmetry.space_group_name_H-M   'P 1'
#
loop_
_entity.id
_entity.type
_entity.pdbx_description
1 polymer ?
#
loop_
_entity_poly.entity_id
_entity_poly.type
_entity_poly.pdbx_seq_one_letter_code
_entity_poly.pdbx_strand_id
1 'polypeptide(L)'
;MLELLTIDEMTACKDTEADIRAAVDKKKATMGENKSAMEDIVDYAAREKATVLQTKMFSELEVSDVASARATFDELQPFCGEQAVRLGGLIAVVMNKYKTTDPRRYEPFEQVKDIDVKEQKHPPSALSVEEQVKFQLAKASWYEEEFQAAMNEIAAIFNSAKSCEEICNHYDIDNSDGKWSKELRAEVFHLDQNTDEVVKAKFGPPKGYPRALDKTKDGIRKKKKTGATFKGLRDLNRVTFEFEDPLLMALCFEVLN
;
A
#
# COMPACT_ATOMS: atom_id res chain seq x y z
N MET A 1 5.53 -10.67 -2.51
CA MET A 1 6.35 -11.39 -3.50
C MET A 1 7.36 -12.20 -2.69
N LEU A 2 7.31 -13.52 -2.50
CA LEU A 2 6.90 -14.57 -3.45
C LEU A 2 7.06 -14.14 -4.91
N GLU A 3 8.23 -13.59 -5.21
CA GLU A 3 8.93 -13.92 -6.43
C GLU A 3 9.97 -14.95 -5.97
N LEU A 4 9.47 -16.16 -5.72
CA LEU A 4 10.30 -17.33 -5.50
C LEU A 4 11.09 -17.53 -6.77
N LEU A 5 12.41 -17.57 -6.67
CA LEU A 5 13.26 -17.89 -7.81
C LEU A 5 12.72 -19.16 -8.48
N THR A 6 12.38 -19.01 -9.75
CA THR A 6 11.95 -20.09 -10.62
C THR A 6 13.04 -21.15 -10.70
N ILE A 7 12.66 -22.38 -11.05
CA ILE A 7 13.58 -23.50 -11.26
C ILE A 7 14.70 -23.12 -12.26
N ASP A 8 14.37 -22.24 -13.20
CA ASP A 8 15.32 -21.70 -14.19
C ASP A 8 16.37 -20.75 -13.56
N GLU A 9 16.00 -20.00 -12.52
CA GLU A 9 16.92 -19.07 -11.83
C GLU A 9 17.88 -19.79 -10.89
N MET A 10 17.45 -20.92 -10.30
CA MET A 10 18.35 -21.82 -9.56
C MET A 10 19.36 -22.51 -10.49
N THR A 11 18.94 -22.81 -11.73
CA THR A 11 19.79 -23.42 -12.77
C THR A 11 20.70 -22.39 -13.44
N ALA A 12 20.34 -21.10 -13.40
CA ALA A 12 21.09 -19.99 -14.02
C ALA A 12 22.22 -19.42 -13.16
N CYS A 13 22.24 -19.69 -11.84
CA CYS A 13 23.40 -19.41 -11.00
C CYS A 13 24.55 -20.33 -11.44
N LYS A 14 25.53 -19.79 -12.17
CA LYS A 14 26.61 -20.55 -12.83
C LYS A 14 27.69 -21.07 -11.86
N ASP A 15 27.30 -21.60 -10.71
CA ASP A 15 28.19 -22.21 -9.72
C ASP A 15 29.38 -21.33 -9.29
N THR A 16 29.19 -20.02 -9.14
CA THR A 16 30.22 -19.19 -8.49
C THR A 16 29.89 -18.95 -7.02
N GLU A 17 30.88 -19.11 -6.14
CA GLU A 17 30.75 -18.94 -4.69
C GLU A 17 30.19 -17.54 -4.31
N ALA A 18 30.44 -16.54 -5.15
CA ALA A 18 29.94 -15.18 -5.00
C ALA A 18 28.41 -15.08 -5.24
N ASP A 19 27.89 -15.79 -6.24
CA ASP A 19 26.45 -15.81 -6.55
C ASP A 19 25.67 -16.56 -5.47
N ILE A 20 26.26 -17.63 -4.92
CA ILE A 20 25.70 -18.39 -3.80
C ILE A 20 25.69 -17.54 -2.52
N ARG A 21 26.78 -16.82 -2.20
CA ARG A 21 26.80 -15.90 -1.04
C ARG A 21 25.80 -14.77 -1.16
N ALA A 22 25.68 -14.14 -2.32
CA ALA A 22 24.70 -13.08 -2.55
C ALA A 22 23.26 -13.60 -2.39
N ALA A 23 22.97 -14.83 -2.84
CA ALA A 23 21.69 -15.48 -2.64
C ALA A 23 21.43 -15.82 -1.15
N VAL A 24 22.44 -16.29 -0.42
CA VAL A 24 22.36 -16.57 1.03
C VAL A 24 22.11 -15.31 1.83
N ASP A 25 22.82 -14.21 1.54
CA ASP A 25 22.68 -12.94 2.27
C ASP A 25 21.32 -12.29 2.01
N LYS A 26 20.85 -12.31 0.75
CA LYS A 26 19.49 -11.89 0.40
C LYS A 26 18.44 -12.73 1.14
N LYS A 27 18.67 -14.04 1.26
CA LYS A 27 17.76 -14.96 1.95
C LYS A 27 17.75 -14.71 3.47
N LYS A 28 18.88 -14.43 4.10
CA LYS A 28 18.96 -14.05 5.52
C LYS A 28 18.14 -12.79 5.82
N ALA A 29 18.22 -11.78 4.94
CA ALA A 29 17.41 -10.56 5.07
C ALA A 29 15.90 -10.85 4.97
N THR A 30 15.49 -11.65 3.97
CA THR A 30 14.09 -12.05 3.79
C THR A 30 13.58 -12.94 4.93
N MET A 31 14.44 -13.76 5.55
CA MET A 31 14.08 -14.53 6.74
C MET A 31 13.79 -13.63 7.95
N GLY A 32 14.52 -12.52 8.10
CA GLY A 32 14.22 -11.52 9.15
C GLY A 32 12.86 -10.87 8.97
N GLU A 33 12.52 -10.50 7.73
CA GLU A 33 11.22 -9.90 7.37
C GLU A 33 10.06 -10.90 7.52
N ASN A 34 10.25 -12.15 7.09
CA ASN A 34 9.26 -13.21 7.26
C ASN A 34 9.07 -13.58 8.72
N LYS A 35 10.13 -13.63 9.53
CA LYS A 35 10.03 -13.89 10.97
C LYS A 35 9.16 -12.83 11.66
N SER A 36 9.32 -11.56 11.28
CA SER A 36 8.47 -10.46 11.76
C SER A 36 7.02 -10.58 11.27
N ALA A 37 6.78 -10.94 10.01
CA ALA A 37 5.42 -11.13 9.48
C ALA A 37 4.70 -12.36 10.07
N MET A 38 5.46 -13.38 10.48
CA MET A 38 4.95 -14.59 11.11
C MET A 38 4.60 -14.38 12.59
N GLU A 39 5.17 -13.37 13.25
CA GLU A 39 4.85 -13.02 14.64
C GLU A 39 3.38 -12.63 14.82
N ASP A 40 2.72 -12.14 13.76
CA ASP A 40 1.31 -11.74 13.73
C ASP A 40 0.32 -12.89 13.44
N ILE A 41 0.81 -14.11 13.18
CA ILE A 41 -0.04 -15.30 12.99
C ILE A 41 -0.38 -15.90 14.37
N VAL A 42 -1.64 -15.78 14.77
CA VAL A 42 -2.18 -16.30 16.06
C VAL A 42 -2.09 -17.83 16.16
N ASP A 43 -1.95 -18.54 15.05
CA ASP A 43 -1.73 -19.99 15.03
C ASP A 43 -0.24 -20.32 15.23
N TYR A 44 0.14 -20.39 16.50
CA TYR A 44 1.50 -20.70 16.94
C TYR A 44 2.04 -22.03 16.40
N ALA A 45 1.18 -23.04 16.22
CA ALA A 45 1.59 -24.36 15.72
C ALA A 45 1.90 -24.30 14.21
N ALA A 46 1.08 -23.59 13.44
CA ALA A 46 1.35 -23.37 12.02
C ALA A 46 2.62 -22.52 11.82
N ARG A 47 2.82 -21.52 12.67
CA ARG A 47 4.03 -20.68 12.70
C ARG A 47 5.28 -21.49 12.99
N GLU A 48 5.24 -22.35 14.00
CA GLU A 48 6.37 -23.20 14.40
C GLU A 48 6.73 -24.16 13.26
N LYS A 49 5.75 -24.82 12.65
CA LYS A 49 5.98 -25.74 11.52
C LYS A 49 6.63 -25.05 10.32
N ALA A 50 6.14 -23.87 9.91
CA ALA A 50 6.77 -23.10 8.83
C ALA A 50 8.21 -22.70 9.19
N THR A 51 8.46 -22.29 10.43
CA THR A 51 9.80 -21.89 10.89
C THR A 51 10.78 -23.07 10.86
N VAL A 52 10.34 -24.26 11.30
CA VAL A 52 11.15 -25.49 11.27
C VAL A 52 11.51 -25.87 9.84
N LEU A 53 10.54 -25.89 8.93
CA LEU A 53 10.78 -26.23 7.52
C LEU A 53 11.68 -25.21 6.82
N GLN A 54 11.49 -23.91 7.08
CA GLN A 54 12.35 -22.86 6.55
C GLN A 54 13.79 -22.97 7.06
N THR A 55 13.97 -23.24 8.36
CA THR A 55 15.28 -23.41 8.98
C THR A 55 15.98 -24.65 8.45
N LYS A 56 15.27 -25.78 8.35
CA LYS A 56 15.79 -27.03 7.79
C LYS A 56 16.26 -26.86 6.35
N MET A 57 15.43 -26.28 5.49
CA MET A 57 15.79 -25.99 4.09
C MET A 57 17.00 -25.04 4.00
N PHE A 58 17.10 -24.09 4.93
CA PHE A 58 18.24 -23.17 4.98
C PHE A 58 19.54 -23.91 5.35
N SER A 59 19.53 -24.73 6.38
CA SER A 59 20.70 -25.53 6.78
C SER A 59 21.12 -26.54 5.71
N GLU A 60 20.16 -27.14 4.97
CA GLU A 60 20.44 -28.02 3.83
C GLU A 60 21.14 -27.28 2.68
N LEU A 61 20.75 -26.02 2.42
CA LEU A 61 21.41 -25.17 1.43
C LEU A 61 22.79 -24.69 1.89
N GLU A 62 23.01 -24.45 3.19
CA GLU A 62 24.33 -24.08 3.72
C GLU A 62 25.38 -25.16 3.49
N VAL A 63 24.98 -26.44 3.49
CA VAL A 63 25.87 -27.57 3.18
C VAL A 63 25.84 -28.00 1.71
N SER A 64 25.23 -27.19 0.83
CA SER A 64 25.06 -27.46 -0.61
C SER A 64 24.31 -28.78 -0.93
N ASP A 65 23.46 -29.26 -0.01
CA ASP A 65 22.60 -30.41 -0.24
C ASP A 65 21.29 -29.98 -0.91
N VAL A 66 21.40 -29.77 -2.22
CA VAL A 66 20.29 -29.30 -3.06
C VAL A 66 19.13 -30.30 -3.12
N ALA A 67 19.40 -31.60 -3.01
CA ALA A 67 18.38 -32.63 -3.09
C ALA A 67 17.49 -32.63 -1.83
N SER A 68 18.09 -32.57 -0.64
CA SER A 68 17.34 -32.46 0.62
C SER A 68 16.61 -31.12 0.71
N ALA A 69 17.27 -30.02 0.34
CA ALA A 69 16.64 -28.70 0.28
C ALA A 69 15.42 -28.69 -0.65
N ARG A 70 15.48 -29.42 -1.77
CA ARG A 70 14.36 -29.56 -2.69
C ARG A 70 13.18 -30.30 -2.06
N ALA A 71 13.44 -31.42 -1.38
CA ALA A 71 12.40 -32.16 -0.68
C ALA A 71 11.74 -31.31 0.42
N THR A 72 12.51 -30.56 1.20
CA THR A 72 11.98 -29.66 2.23
C THR A 72 11.19 -28.50 1.63
N PHE A 73 11.59 -27.99 0.45
CA PHE A 73 10.82 -26.99 -0.28
C PHE A 73 9.47 -27.54 -0.78
N ASP A 74 9.48 -28.75 -1.34
CA ASP A 74 8.27 -29.40 -1.85
C ASP A 74 7.27 -29.71 -0.71
N GLU A 75 7.72 -29.78 0.56
CA GLU A 75 6.87 -29.84 1.75
C GLU A 75 6.39 -28.44 2.22
N LEU A 76 7.27 -27.45 2.20
CA LEU A 76 6.97 -26.09 2.66
C LEU A 76 5.98 -25.36 1.76
N GLN A 77 6.12 -25.50 0.44
CA GLN A 77 5.30 -24.83 -0.56
C GLN A 77 3.79 -25.11 -0.40
N PRO A 78 3.31 -26.37 -0.38
CA PRO A 78 1.88 -26.65 -0.21
C PRO A 78 1.38 -26.20 1.16
N PHE A 79 2.17 -26.38 2.22
CA PHE A 79 1.80 -25.95 3.58
C PHE A 79 1.58 -24.42 3.65
N CYS A 80 2.49 -23.63 3.10
CA CYS A 80 2.32 -22.17 3.01
C CYS A 80 1.13 -21.77 2.12
N GLY A 81 0.88 -22.51 1.03
CA GLY A 81 -0.29 -22.32 0.17
C GLY A 81 -1.61 -22.52 0.93
N GLU A 82 -1.73 -23.58 1.72
CA GLU A 82 -2.88 -23.83 2.58
C GLU A 82 -3.09 -22.73 3.62
N GLN A 83 -2.01 -22.24 4.24
CA GLN A 83 -2.09 -21.12 5.19
C GLN A 83 -2.52 -19.82 4.52
N ALA A 84 -2.02 -19.53 3.31
CA ALA A 84 -2.45 -18.35 2.54
C ALA A 84 -3.95 -18.43 2.21
N VAL A 85 -4.45 -19.60 1.81
CA VAL A 85 -5.88 -19.83 1.58
C VAL A 85 -6.68 -19.67 2.87
N ARG A 86 -6.21 -20.24 3.99
CA ARG A 86 -6.88 -20.12 5.30
C ARG A 86 -6.98 -18.67 5.75
N LEU A 87 -5.87 -17.93 5.70
CA LEU A 87 -5.82 -16.52 6.09
C LEU A 87 -6.66 -15.65 5.15
N GLY A 88 -6.61 -15.89 3.83
CA GLY A 88 -7.50 -15.25 2.87
C GLY A 88 -8.99 -15.54 3.14
N GLY A 89 -9.32 -16.77 3.51
CA GLY A 89 -10.66 -17.16 3.96
C GLY A 89 -11.08 -16.46 5.25
N LEU A 90 -10.15 -16.27 6.19
CA LEU A 90 -10.40 -15.53 7.42
C LEU A 90 -10.66 -14.04 7.14
N ILE A 91 -9.90 -13.42 6.23
CA ILE A 91 -10.18 -12.05 5.75
C ILE A 91 -11.59 -11.99 5.15
N ALA A 92 -11.97 -12.96 4.31
CA ALA A 92 -13.32 -13.00 3.75
C ALA A 92 -14.40 -13.11 4.84
N VAL A 93 -14.20 -13.96 5.87
CA VAL A 93 -15.12 -14.08 7.02
C VAL A 93 -15.18 -12.81 7.87
N VAL A 94 -14.04 -12.17 8.13
CA VAL A 94 -13.93 -10.91 8.86
C VAL A 94 -14.61 -9.78 8.06
N MET A 95 -14.35 -9.67 6.76
CA MET A 95 -15.04 -8.75 5.87
C MET A 95 -16.53 -9.03 5.80
N ASN A 96 -16.96 -10.29 5.83
CA ASN A 96 -18.38 -10.64 5.90
C ASN A 96 -19.00 -10.21 7.23
N LYS A 97 -18.26 -10.34 8.34
CA LYS A 97 -18.67 -9.84 9.66
C LYS A 97 -18.83 -8.31 9.65
N TYR A 98 -17.89 -7.58 9.07
CA TYR A 98 -17.98 -6.14 8.85
C TYR A 98 -19.19 -5.76 7.98
N LYS A 99 -19.41 -6.48 6.87
CA LYS A 99 -20.61 -6.30 6.02
C LYS A 99 -21.91 -6.59 6.77
N THR A 100 -21.94 -7.53 7.71
CA THR A 100 -23.12 -7.80 8.55
C THR A 100 -23.36 -6.77 9.65
N THR A 101 -22.41 -5.86 9.91
CA THR A 101 -22.53 -4.87 10.99
C THR A 101 -23.42 -3.68 10.59
N ASP A 102 -23.50 -3.35 9.29
CA ASP A 102 -24.67 -2.75 8.59
C ASP A 102 -24.32 -2.70 7.08
N PRO A 103 -24.88 -3.59 6.23
CA PRO A 103 -24.51 -3.66 4.81
C PRO A 103 -24.67 -2.34 4.07
N ARG A 104 -25.62 -1.51 4.51
CA ARG A 104 -25.92 -0.23 3.87
C ARG A 104 -24.73 0.71 4.01
N ARG A 105 -23.91 0.61 5.07
CA ARG A 105 -22.81 1.55 5.32
C ARG A 105 -21.66 1.44 4.31
N TYR A 106 -21.54 0.27 3.69
CA TYR A 106 -20.57 0.01 2.63
C TYR A 106 -21.10 0.34 1.22
N GLU A 107 -22.42 0.48 1.06
CA GLU A 107 -23.07 0.75 -0.23
C GLU A 107 -22.53 2.00 -0.94
N PRO A 108 -22.27 3.14 -0.26
CA PRO A 108 -21.71 4.32 -0.93
C PRO A 108 -20.32 4.08 -1.52
N PHE A 109 -19.51 3.19 -0.91
CA PHE A 109 -18.18 2.84 -1.41
C PHE A 109 -18.23 2.11 -2.76
N GLU A 110 -19.27 1.29 -2.99
CA GLU A 110 -19.48 0.60 -4.27
C GLU A 110 -19.85 1.56 -5.42
N GLN A 111 -20.28 2.78 -5.07
CA GLN A 111 -20.72 3.81 -6.02
C GLN A 111 -19.67 4.90 -6.26
N VAL A 112 -18.55 4.90 -5.52
CA VAL A 112 -17.47 5.86 -5.70
C VAL A 112 -16.84 5.62 -7.08
N LYS A 113 -16.90 6.64 -7.94
CA LYS A 113 -16.21 6.61 -9.24
C LYS A 113 -14.74 6.92 -9.04
N ASP A 114 -13.87 6.30 -9.83
CA ASP A 114 -12.44 6.62 -9.82
C ASP A 114 -12.19 8.12 -10.02
N ILE A 115 -11.26 8.69 -9.24
CA ILE A 115 -10.83 10.10 -9.40
C ILE A 115 -10.22 10.27 -10.79
N ASP A 116 -10.69 11.28 -11.52
CA ASP A 116 -10.00 11.72 -12.71
C ASP A 116 -8.68 12.38 -12.31
N VAL A 117 -7.59 11.61 -12.36
CA VAL A 117 -6.27 12.07 -11.96
C VAL A 117 -5.80 13.13 -12.96
N LYS A 118 -5.98 14.41 -12.58
CA LYS A 118 -5.46 15.56 -13.34
C LYS A 118 -3.95 15.38 -13.55
N GLU A 119 -3.54 15.40 -14.82
CA GLU A 119 -2.14 15.22 -15.15
C GLU A 119 -1.32 16.40 -14.61
N GLN A 120 -0.20 16.08 -13.95
CA GLN A 120 0.70 17.11 -13.46
C GLN A 120 1.26 17.90 -14.66
N LYS A 121 1.25 19.24 -14.56
CA LYS A 121 1.87 20.09 -15.58
C LYS A 121 3.32 19.68 -15.80
N HIS A 122 3.65 19.37 -17.06
CA HIS A 122 5.00 19.00 -17.44
C HIS A 122 6.00 20.14 -17.16
N PRO A 123 7.23 19.80 -16.75
CA PRO A 123 8.29 20.78 -16.61
C PRO A 123 8.71 21.29 -18.00
N PRO A 124 9.34 22.48 -18.10
CA PRO A 124 9.81 23.01 -19.38
C PRO A 124 10.70 22.01 -20.12
N SER A 125 10.36 21.71 -21.38
CA SER A 125 11.06 20.69 -22.18
C SER A 125 12.49 21.08 -22.57
N ALA A 126 12.85 22.37 -22.44
CA ALA A 126 14.19 22.88 -22.68
C ALA A 126 15.20 22.46 -21.59
N LEU A 127 14.72 22.06 -20.40
CA LEU A 127 15.55 21.63 -19.29
C LEU A 127 16.05 20.20 -19.50
N SER A 128 17.25 19.88 -19.01
CA SER A 128 17.72 18.50 -18.89
C SER A 128 16.84 17.69 -17.93
N VAL A 129 16.92 16.35 -17.99
CA VAL A 129 16.12 15.49 -17.09
C VAL A 129 16.36 15.80 -15.61
N GLU A 130 17.61 16.08 -15.23
CA GLU A 130 17.95 16.41 -13.85
C GLU A 130 17.39 17.77 -13.44
N GLU A 131 17.47 18.77 -14.32
CA GLU A 131 16.87 20.09 -14.08
C GLU A 131 15.34 20.02 -14.03
N GLN A 132 14.71 19.18 -14.86
CA GLN A 132 13.27 18.93 -14.80
C GLN A 132 12.85 18.34 -13.44
N VAL A 133 13.62 17.38 -12.92
CA VAL A 133 13.38 16.78 -11.59
C VAL A 133 13.57 17.83 -10.50
N LYS A 134 14.65 18.60 -10.52
CA LYS A 134 14.89 19.69 -9.56
C LYS A 134 13.77 20.72 -9.60
N PHE A 135 13.34 21.12 -10.79
CA PHE A 135 12.24 22.06 -10.99
C PHE A 135 10.94 21.55 -10.38
N GLN A 136 10.58 20.28 -10.62
CA GLN A 136 9.36 19.69 -10.05
C GLN A 136 9.42 19.58 -8.52
N LEU A 137 10.57 19.22 -7.96
CA LEU A 137 10.75 19.14 -6.50
C LEU A 137 10.72 20.53 -5.85
N ALA A 138 11.39 21.52 -6.45
CA ALA A 138 11.35 22.90 -5.97
C ALA A 138 9.92 23.46 -5.99
N LYS A 139 9.18 23.17 -7.07
CA LYS A 139 7.77 23.54 -7.17
C LYS A 139 6.93 22.85 -6.10
N ALA A 140 7.13 21.55 -5.86
CA ALA A 140 6.40 20.82 -4.83
C ALA A 140 6.65 21.40 -3.43
N SER A 141 7.91 21.71 -3.11
CA SER A 141 8.29 22.37 -1.85
C SER A 141 7.66 23.75 -1.71
N TRP A 142 7.59 24.53 -2.80
CA TRP A 142 6.92 25.84 -2.79
C TRP A 142 5.42 25.75 -2.43
N TYR A 143 4.73 24.73 -2.95
CA TYR A 143 3.30 24.50 -2.68
C TYR A 143 3.04 23.61 -1.45
N GLU A 144 4.07 23.24 -0.69
CA GLU A 144 3.93 22.28 0.40
C GLU A 144 3.03 22.82 1.52
N GLU A 145 3.25 24.07 1.93
CA GLU A 145 2.47 24.71 3.00
C GLU A 145 0.99 24.84 2.61
N GLU A 146 0.70 25.37 1.42
CA GLU A 146 -0.68 25.47 0.90
C GLU A 146 -1.35 24.11 0.78
N PHE A 147 -0.61 23.08 0.32
CA PHE A 147 -1.11 21.71 0.25
C PHE A 147 -1.44 21.17 1.64
N GLN A 148 -0.54 21.32 2.62
CA GLN A 148 -0.78 20.84 3.98
C GLN A 148 -1.96 21.57 4.63
N ALA A 149 -2.06 22.89 4.44
CA ALA A 149 -3.19 23.69 4.92
C ALA A 149 -4.52 23.18 4.36
N ALA A 150 -4.61 22.98 3.04
CA ALA A 150 -5.83 22.47 2.40
C ALA A 150 -6.21 21.05 2.89
N MET A 151 -5.24 20.15 3.04
CA MET A 151 -5.53 18.79 3.52
C MET A 151 -5.90 18.76 5.00
N ASN A 152 -5.31 19.62 5.82
CA ASN A 152 -5.68 19.77 7.23
C ASN A 152 -7.07 20.38 7.39
N GLU A 153 -7.45 21.32 6.53
CA GLU A 153 -8.79 21.90 6.49
C GLU A 153 -9.84 20.81 6.21
N ILE A 154 -9.60 19.93 5.25
CA ILE A 154 -10.46 18.76 5.00
C ILE A 154 -10.62 17.92 6.26
N ALA A 155 -9.53 17.54 6.91
CA ALA A 155 -9.60 16.75 8.14
C ALA A 155 -10.36 17.48 9.26
N ALA A 156 -10.14 18.80 9.42
CA ALA A 156 -10.80 19.60 10.43
C ALA A 156 -12.30 19.70 10.21
N ILE A 157 -12.76 19.84 8.95
CA ILE A 157 -14.19 19.89 8.62
C ILE A 157 -14.86 18.56 8.96
N PHE A 158 -14.26 17.43 8.59
CA PHE A 158 -14.80 16.11 8.94
C PHE A 158 -14.86 15.90 10.46
N ASN A 159 -13.81 16.27 11.19
CA ASN A 159 -13.76 16.09 12.63
C ASN A 159 -14.68 17.06 13.41
N SER A 160 -14.99 18.23 12.86
CA SER A 160 -15.89 19.22 13.49
C SER A 160 -17.36 19.07 13.10
N ALA A 161 -17.65 18.41 11.97
CA ALA A 161 -19.02 18.17 11.53
C ALA A 161 -19.80 17.32 12.53
N LYS A 162 -21.09 17.62 12.65
CA LYS A 162 -22.04 16.85 13.46
C LYS A 162 -22.71 15.75 12.65
N SER A 163 -22.81 15.95 11.34
CA SER A 163 -23.43 14.99 10.43
C SER A 163 -22.76 15.00 9.06
N CYS A 164 -23.00 13.95 8.28
CA CYS A 164 -22.51 13.86 6.91
C CYS A 164 -23.13 14.94 6.00
N GLU A 165 -24.37 15.37 6.27
CA GLU A 165 -25.03 16.45 5.53
C GLU A 165 -24.33 17.80 5.71
N GLU A 166 -23.78 18.09 6.90
CA GLU A 166 -22.98 19.30 7.11
C GLU A 166 -21.74 19.31 6.21
N ILE A 167 -21.08 18.16 6.05
CA ILE A 167 -19.94 18.01 5.15
C ILE A 167 -20.38 18.19 3.69
N CYS A 168 -21.50 17.56 3.29
CA CYS A 168 -22.02 17.70 1.93
C CYS A 168 -22.34 19.16 1.60
N ASN A 169 -23.00 19.87 2.52
CA ASN A 169 -23.32 21.29 2.36
C ASN A 169 -22.07 22.17 2.31
N HIS A 170 -21.02 21.82 3.06
CA HIS A 170 -19.77 22.59 3.04
C HIS A 170 -19.05 22.51 1.70
N TYR A 171 -19.07 21.34 1.05
CA TYR A 171 -18.38 21.10 -0.22
C TYR A 171 -19.30 21.11 -1.45
N ASP A 172 -20.54 21.58 -1.30
CA ASP A 172 -21.55 21.60 -2.37
C ASP A 172 -21.76 20.22 -3.04
N ILE A 173 -21.67 19.13 -2.26
CA ILE A 173 -21.91 17.76 -2.73
C ILE A 173 -23.41 17.48 -2.75
N ASP A 174 -23.93 17.02 -3.88
CA ASP A 174 -25.33 16.60 -4.02
C ASP A 174 -25.63 15.40 -3.10
N ASN A 175 -26.58 15.59 -2.19
CA ASN A 175 -27.09 14.58 -1.28
C ASN A 175 -28.63 14.49 -1.33
N SER A 176 -29.23 14.86 -2.46
CA SER A 176 -30.68 14.90 -2.63
C SER A 176 -31.36 13.52 -2.55
N ASP A 177 -30.63 12.45 -2.84
CA ASP A 177 -31.05 11.06 -2.70
C ASP A 177 -30.83 10.48 -1.29
N GLY A 178 -30.22 11.26 -0.39
CA GLY A 178 -29.87 10.82 0.96
C GLY A 178 -28.73 9.79 1.00
N LYS A 179 -27.90 9.70 -0.06
CA LYS A 179 -26.74 8.79 -0.10
C LYS A 179 -25.86 8.89 1.14
N TRP A 180 -25.72 10.10 1.68
CA TRP A 180 -24.87 10.43 2.83
C TRP A 180 -25.65 10.64 4.12
N SER A 181 -26.92 10.23 4.24
CA SER A 181 -27.77 10.61 5.39
C SER A 181 -27.55 9.78 6.68
N LYS A 182 -26.32 9.35 6.95
CA LYS A 182 -26.01 8.42 8.05
C LYS A 182 -25.27 9.12 9.17
N GLU A 183 -25.36 8.50 10.35
CA GLU A 183 -24.62 8.93 11.52
C GLU A 183 -23.13 9.00 11.22
N LEU A 184 -22.53 10.17 11.46
CA LEU A 184 -21.12 10.43 11.20
C LEU A 184 -20.22 9.55 12.07
N ARG A 185 -20.62 9.31 13.33
CA ARG A 185 -19.83 8.59 14.34
C ARG A 185 -20.64 7.41 14.83
N ALA A 186 -20.36 6.21 14.34
CA ALA A 186 -21.02 5.05 14.95
C ALA A 186 -20.17 4.39 16.01
N GLU A 187 -20.87 3.72 16.93
CA GLU A 187 -20.32 2.98 18.06
C GLU A 187 -19.32 1.86 17.72
N VAL A 188 -19.19 1.47 16.44
CA VAL A 188 -18.29 0.38 16.01
C VAL A 188 -17.05 0.87 15.25
N PHE A 189 -16.96 2.15 14.89
CA PHE A 189 -15.82 2.72 14.17
C PHE A 189 -15.31 3.94 14.95
N HIS A 190 -14.14 3.78 15.58
CA HIS A 190 -13.53 4.75 16.48
C HIS A 190 -12.02 4.85 16.24
N LEU A 191 -11.62 5.79 15.38
CA LEU A 191 -10.22 6.12 15.08
C LEU A 191 -9.40 6.53 16.31
N ASP A 192 -10.07 7.07 17.31
CA ASP A 192 -9.53 7.36 18.62
C ASP A 192 -10.66 7.41 19.65
N GLN A 193 -10.58 6.61 20.70
CA GLN A 193 -11.58 6.60 21.76
C GLN A 193 -11.52 7.86 22.64
N ASN A 194 -10.45 8.67 22.54
CA ASN A 194 -10.25 9.84 23.39
C ASN A 194 -10.49 11.16 22.64
N THR A 195 -10.24 11.23 21.34
CA THR A 195 -10.33 12.48 20.56
C THR A 195 -11.60 12.61 19.74
N ASP A 196 -12.40 11.53 19.61
CA ASP A 196 -13.62 11.48 18.79
C ASP A 196 -13.39 11.92 17.33
N GLU A 197 -12.15 11.80 16.86
CA GLU A 197 -11.75 12.09 15.49
C GLU A 197 -12.26 10.99 14.56
N VAL A 198 -12.80 11.39 13.41
CA VAL A 198 -13.29 10.48 12.36
C VAL A 198 -12.34 10.43 11.16
N VAL A 199 -11.34 11.31 11.12
CA VAL A 199 -10.25 11.28 10.15
C VAL A 199 -8.95 11.79 10.75
N LYS A 200 -7.83 11.14 10.37
CA LYS A 200 -6.47 11.62 10.67
C LYS A 200 -5.70 11.86 9.37
N ALA A 201 -5.15 13.06 9.20
CA ALA A 201 -4.28 13.39 8.08
C ALA A 201 -2.80 13.18 8.45
N LYS A 202 -2.09 12.31 7.72
CA LYS A 202 -0.66 12.05 7.90
C LYS A 202 0.12 12.49 6.67
N PHE A 203 0.99 13.47 6.85
CA PHE A 203 1.85 13.95 5.76
C PHE A 203 3.08 13.07 5.62
N GLY A 204 3.27 12.54 4.41
CA GLY A 204 4.47 11.80 4.08
C GLY A 204 5.66 12.75 3.85
N PRO A 205 6.90 12.28 4.05
CA PRO A 205 8.06 13.10 3.73
C PRO A 205 8.08 13.45 2.23
N PRO A 206 8.56 14.65 1.87
CA PRO A 206 8.75 15.02 0.47
C PRO A 206 9.57 13.98 -0.28
N LYS A 207 9.28 13.81 -1.57
CA LYS A 207 10.00 12.83 -2.38
C LYS A 207 11.49 13.20 -2.51
N GLY A 208 12.37 12.33 -2.04
CA GLY A 208 13.82 12.52 -2.15
C GLY A 208 14.33 12.57 -3.61
N TYR A 209 15.30 13.46 -3.86
CA TYR A 209 15.88 13.70 -5.18
C TYR A 209 16.38 12.44 -5.91
N PRO A 210 17.19 11.54 -5.28
CA PRO A 210 17.69 10.35 -5.97
C PRO A 210 16.55 9.48 -6.49
N ARG A 211 15.54 9.23 -5.65
CA ARG A 211 14.39 8.41 -6.01
C ARG A 211 13.49 9.07 -7.06
N ALA A 212 13.38 10.40 -7.05
CA ALA A 212 12.67 11.15 -8.07
C ALA A 212 13.38 11.06 -9.43
N LEU A 213 14.71 11.14 -9.43
CA LEU A 213 15.51 11.00 -10.64
C LEU A 213 15.40 9.61 -11.24
N ASP A 214 15.52 8.57 -10.42
CA ASP A 214 15.42 7.17 -10.85
C ASP A 214 14.04 6.88 -11.47
N LYS A 215 12.95 7.27 -10.79
CA LYS A 215 11.59 7.10 -11.33
C LYS A 215 11.40 7.82 -12.67
N THR A 216 12.01 8.99 -12.84
CA THR A 216 11.92 9.75 -14.09
C THR A 216 12.67 9.05 -15.22
N LYS A 217 13.91 8.62 -14.96
CA LYS A 217 14.73 7.87 -15.92
C LYS A 217 14.06 6.56 -16.32
N ASP A 218 13.51 5.82 -15.37
CA ASP A 218 12.77 4.58 -15.60
C ASP A 218 11.51 4.82 -16.44
N GLY A 219 10.77 5.88 -16.14
CA GLY A 219 9.60 6.29 -16.91
C GLY A 219 9.93 6.61 -18.37
N ILE A 220 10.98 7.38 -18.60
CA ILE A 220 11.51 7.69 -19.94
C ILE A 220 11.96 6.41 -20.66
N ARG A 221 12.66 5.50 -19.96
CA ARG A 221 13.10 4.22 -20.51
C ARG A 221 11.92 3.35 -20.92
N LYS A 222 10.90 3.23 -20.06
CA LYS A 222 9.67 2.50 -20.35
C LYS A 222 8.95 3.08 -21.57
N LYS A 223 8.79 4.41 -21.64
CA LYS A 223 8.21 5.09 -22.81
C LYS A 223 8.92 4.71 -24.11
N LYS A 224 10.26 4.71 -24.12
CA LYS A 224 11.05 4.31 -25.29
C LYS A 224 10.87 2.84 -25.67
N LYS A 225 10.70 1.94 -24.69
CA LYS A 225 10.60 0.49 -24.92
C LYS A 225 9.20 0.04 -25.33
N THR A 226 8.15 0.62 -24.73
CA THR A 226 6.77 0.14 -24.88
C THR A 226 5.84 1.12 -25.57
N GLY A 227 6.32 2.33 -25.91
CA GLY A 227 5.48 3.41 -26.42
C GLY A 227 4.56 4.04 -25.37
N ALA A 228 4.58 3.56 -24.12
CA ALA A 228 3.70 4.03 -23.06
C ALA A 228 3.97 5.49 -22.69
N THR A 229 2.91 6.30 -22.53
CA THR A 229 3.03 7.70 -22.13
C THR A 229 3.57 7.80 -20.71
N PHE A 230 4.80 8.28 -20.56
CA PHE A 230 5.33 8.66 -19.26
C PHE A 230 4.61 9.93 -18.78
N LYS A 231 3.81 9.79 -17.72
CA LYS A 231 2.96 10.85 -17.17
C LYS A 231 3.68 11.80 -16.20
N GLY A 232 5.01 11.78 -16.18
CA GLY A 232 5.82 12.56 -15.23
C GLY A 232 5.95 11.92 -13.85
N LEU A 233 6.67 12.61 -12.95
CA LEU A 233 6.61 12.29 -11.53
C LEU A 233 5.20 12.55 -11.00
N ARG A 234 4.79 11.79 -9.98
CA ARG A 234 3.49 11.93 -9.29
C ARG A 234 3.71 11.94 -7.80
N ASP A 235 2.74 12.38 -7.00
CA ASP A 235 2.80 12.34 -5.52
C ASP A 235 4.14 12.87 -4.99
N LEU A 236 4.40 14.15 -5.34
CA LEU A 236 5.54 14.91 -4.84
C LEU A 236 5.28 15.40 -3.41
N ASN A 237 4.09 15.94 -3.17
CA ASN A 237 3.50 16.15 -1.85
C ASN A 237 2.49 15.02 -1.60
N ARG A 238 2.42 14.53 -0.37
CA ARG A 238 1.66 13.32 -0.03
C ARG A 238 0.95 13.51 1.31
N VAL A 239 -0.33 13.15 1.32
CA VAL A 239 -1.11 12.96 2.53
C VAL A 239 -1.74 11.58 2.48
N THR A 240 -1.82 10.94 3.64
CA THR A 240 -2.65 9.77 3.88
C THR A 240 -3.76 10.20 4.83
N PHE A 241 -5.01 10.11 4.37
CA PHE A 241 -6.16 10.20 5.26
C PHE A 241 -6.48 8.80 5.79
N GLU A 242 -6.58 8.67 7.10
CA GLU A 242 -6.99 7.44 7.77
C GLU A 242 -8.44 7.56 8.22
N PHE A 243 -9.23 6.52 7.93
CA PHE A 243 -10.63 6.37 8.29
C PHE A 243 -10.84 4.97 8.85
N GLU A 244 -11.68 4.85 9.88
CA GLU A 244 -12.23 3.54 10.27
C GLU A 244 -13.59 3.27 9.64
N ASP A 245 -14.36 4.32 9.37
CA ASP A 245 -15.67 4.19 8.73
C ASP A 245 -15.54 4.27 7.19
N PRO A 246 -15.92 3.20 6.46
CA PRO A 246 -15.92 3.18 4.99
C PRO A 246 -16.83 4.24 4.36
N LEU A 247 -17.93 4.63 5.03
CA LEU A 247 -18.82 5.68 4.56
C LEU A 247 -18.07 7.01 4.47
N LEU A 248 -17.35 7.36 5.53
CA LEU A 248 -16.61 8.62 5.61
C LEU A 248 -15.43 8.65 4.65
N MET A 249 -14.78 7.49 4.47
CA MET A 249 -13.77 7.33 3.44
C MET A 249 -14.36 7.61 2.04
N ALA A 250 -15.54 7.06 1.74
CA ALA A 250 -16.23 7.29 0.47
C ALA A 250 -16.63 8.77 0.29
N LEU A 251 -17.14 9.42 1.34
CA LEU A 251 -17.50 10.83 1.31
C LEU A 251 -16.27 11.74 1.12
N CYS A 252 -15.17 11.44 1.81
CA CYS A 252 -13.90 12.15 1.62
C CYS A 252 -13.39 12.02 0.18
N PHE A 253 -13.60 10.87 -0.44
CA PHE A 253 -13.24 10.67 -1.83
C PHE A 253 -14.03 11.58 -2.79
N GLU A 254 -15.32 11.80 -2.53
CA GLU A 254 -16.11 12.77 -3.31
C GLU A 254 -15.66 14.21 -3.06
N VAL A 255 -15.26 14.56 -1.84
CA VAL A 255 -14.69 15.88 -1.52
C VAL A 255 -13.40 16.15 -2.31
N LEU A 256 -12.63 15.11 -2.65
CA LEU A 256 -11.37 15.22 -3.37
C LEU A 256 -11.52 15.23 -4.91
N ASN A 257 -12.71 14.94 -5.44
CA ASN A 257 -13.02 14.90 -6.88
C ASN A 257 -13.26 16.30 -7.48
#